data_AF-A0A9P1WUG5-F1
#
_entry.id   AF-A0A9P1WUG5-F1
#
_cell.length_a   1.000
_cell.length_b   1.000
_cell.length_c   1.000
_cell.angle_alpha   90.00
_cell.angle_beta   90.00
_cell.angle_gamma   90.00
#
_symmetry.space_group_name_H-M   'P 1'
#
loop_
_entity.id
_entity.type
_entity.pdbx_description
1 polymer ?
#
loop_
_entity_poly.entity_id
_entity_poly.type
_entity_poly.pdbx_seq_one_letter_code
_entity_poly.pdbx_strand_id
1 'polypeptide(L)'
;MRYDTEVLFVKEVEGGYSPELGKWVQGSKKVTSRMANVTDLGAEKSRLFFGEVRNFHKVIRLRNPYLESWSYAVISEREYTEKKASQSRHKSSFIVGEN
;
A
#
# COMPACT_ATOMS: atom_id res chain seq x y z
N MET A 1 2.91 -16.18 -12.85
CA MET A 1 2.62 -15.20 -11.80
C MET A 1 1.12 -14.99 -11.74
N ARG A 2 0.46 -15.33 -10.62
CA ARG A 2 -1.01 -15.26 -10.46
C ARG A 2 -1.43 -13.96 -9.79
N TYR A 3 -2.51 -13.35 -10.27
CA TYR A 3 -3.10 -12.11 -9.74
C TYR A 3 -4.44 -12.44 -9.07
N ASP A 4 -4.37 -13.24 -8.02
CA ASP A 4 -5.50 -13.89 -7.34
C ASP A 4 -5.71 -13.40 -5.90
N THR A 5 -4.91 -12.43 -5.45
CA THR A 5 -5.07 -11.80 -4.13
C THR A 5 -5.69 -10.42 -4.27
N GLU A 6 -6.79 -10.18 -3.55
CA GLU A 6 -7.36 -8.85 -3.44
C GLU A 6 -6.50 -7.98 -2.50
N VAL A 7 -6.24 -6.75 -2.92
CA VAL A 7 -5.56 -5.72 -2.13
C VAL A 7 -6.43 -4.48 -2.11
N LEU A 8 -6.75 -3.99 -0.92
CA LEU A 8 -7.49 -2.75 -0.73
C LEU A 8 -6.51 -1.60 -0.46
N PHE A 9 -6.37 -0.68 -1.41
CA PHE A 9 -5.61 0.54 -1.20
C PHE A 9 -6.50 1.59 -0.54
N VAL A 10 -6.15 2.00 0.67
CA VAL A 10 -6.91 2.99 1.44
C VAL A 10 -6.16 4.31 1.41
N LYS A 11 -6.84 5.37 0.96
CA LYS A 11 -6.39 6.75 1.10
C LYS A 11 -7.21 7.41 2.19
N GLU A 12 -6.56 7.74 3.29
CA GLU A 12 -7.15 8.54 4.36
C GLU A 12 -6.81 10.01 4.15
N VAL A 13 -7.82 10.85 4.22
CA VAL A 13 -7.69 12.30 4.26
C VAL A 13 -8.12 12.71 5.66
N GLU A 14 -7.17 13.19 6.46
CA GLU A 14 -7.48 13.70 7.79
C GLU A 14 -8.45 14.87 7.70
N GLY A 15 -9.42 14.88 8.61
CA GLY A 15 -10.30 16.03 8.79
C GLY A 15 -9.55 17.17 9.45
N GLY A 16 -10.12 18.35 9.41
CA GLY A 16 -9.51 19.52 10.03
C GLY A 16 -10.41 20.73 9.97
N TYR A 17 -10.00 21.76 10.70
CA TYR A 17 -10.66 23.05 10.62
C TYR A 17 -10.36 23.70 9.27
N SER A 18 -11.40 24.09 8.52
CA SER A 18 -11.28 24.91 7.32
C SER A 18 -11.55 26.37 7.70
N PRO A 19 -10.54 27.26 7.70
CA PRO A 19 -10.73 28.68 8.00
C PRO A 19 -11.65 29.38 7.00
N GLU A 20 -11.64 28.95 5.73
CA GLU A 20 -12.48 29.51 4.66
C GLU A 20 -13.96 29.23 4.86
N LEU A 21 -14.31 28.03 5.35
CA LEU A 21 -15.69 27.63 5.63
C LEU A 21 -16.12 27.94 7.08
N GLY A 22 -15.18 28.32 7.95
CA GLY A 22 -15.40 28.52 9.38
C GLY A 22 -15.89 27.28 10.11
N LYS A 23 -15.59 26.07 9.59
CA LYS A 23 -16.17 24.80 10.08
C LYS A 23 -15.13 23.69 10.12
N TRP A 24 -15.36 22.74 11.01
CA TRP A 24 -14.63 21.48 11.04
C TRP A 24 -15.09 20.58 9.90
N VAL A 25 -14.16 20.18 9.04
CA VAL A 25 -14.39 19.25 7.93
C VAL A 25 -14.04 17.84 8.41
N GLN A 26 -14.97 16.91 8.23
CA GLN A 26 -14.75 15.51 8.59
C GLN A 26 -13.72 14.89 7.63
N GLY A 27 -12.85 14.05 8.18
CA GLY A 27 -11.94 13.25 7.36
C GLY A 27 -12.69 12.31 6.43
N SER A 28 -12.07 11.93 5.32
CA SER A 28 -12.65 11.00 4.36
C SER A 28 -11.72 9.83 4.10
N LYS A 29 -12.29 8.67 3.79
CA LYS A 29 -11.54 7.49 3.36
C LYS A 29 -11.98 7.08 1.97
N LYS A 30 -11.03 6.96 1.04
CA LYS A 30 -11.25 6.38 -0.28
C LYS A 30 -10.61 5.00 -0.32
N VAL A 31 -11.40 3.97 -0.62
CA VAL A 31 -10.92 2.59 -0.74
C VAL A 31 -10.95 2.17 -2.20
N THR A 32 -9.84 1.63 -2.69
CA THR A 32 -9.69 1.14 -4.05
C THR A 32 -9.25 -0.32 -4.05
N SER A 33 -10.13 -1.24 -4.47
CA SER A 33 -9.78 -2.66 -4.62
C SER A 33 -9.02 -2.94 -5.92
N ARG A 34 -7.97 -3.77 -5.82
CA ARG A 34 -7.20 -4.27 -6.97
C ARG A 34 -6.80 -5.73 -6.77
N MET A 35 -6.94 -6.53 -7.81
CA MET A 35 -6.33 -7.86 -7.88
C MET A 35 -4.83 -7.74 -8.15
N ALA A 36 -4.04 -8.35 -7.28
CA ALA A 36 -2.59 -8.30 -7.30
C ALA A 36 -1.98 -9.69 -7.18
N ASN A 37 -0.73 -9.80 -7.58
CA ASN A 37 0.12 -10.88 -7.11
C ASN A 37 0.77 -10.41 -5.81
N VAL A 38 0.60 -11.17 -4.73
CA VAL A 38 1.23 -10.90 -3.44
C VAL A 38 2.17 -12.06 -3.11
N THR A 39 3.42 -11.73 -2.78
CA THR A 39 4.43 -12.71 -2.37
C THR A 39 5.20 -12.18 -1.18
N ASP A 40 5.61 -13.04 -0.26
CA ASP A 40 6.52 -12.61 0.81
C ASP A 40 7.90 -12.22 0.23
N LEU A 41 8.52 -11.18 0.80
CA LEU A 41 9.82 -10.69 0.35
C LEU A 41 10.94 -11.72 0.65
N GLY A 42 10.77 -12.54 1.69
CA GLY A 42 11.76 -13.50 2.18
C GLY A 42 12.83 -12.85 3.07
N ALA A 43 13.36 -13.60 4.03
CA ALA A 43 14.29 -13.10 5.05
C ALA A 43 15.61 -12.55 4.48
N GLU A 44 16.18 -13.22 3.47
CA GLU A 44 17.44 -12.82 2.81
C GLU A 44 17.29 -11.46 2.11
N LYS A 45 16.23 -11.29 1.32
CA LYS A 45 15.94 -10.02 0.63
C LYS A 45 15.55 -8.92 1.60
N SER A 46 14.82 -9.23 2.68
CA SER A 46 14.54 -8.26 3.74
C SER A 46 15.83 -7.69 4.33
N ARG A 47 16.80 -8.56 4.66
CA ARG A 47 18.10 -8.13 5.19
C ARG A 47 18.86 -7.26 4.20
N LEU A 48 18.84 -7.63 2.91
CA LEU A 48 19.53 -6.86 1.87
C LEU A 48 18.89 -5.47 1.67
N PHE A 49 17.56 -5.36 1.66
CA PHE A 49 16.88 -4.09 1.40
C PHE A 49 16.77 -3.18 2.63
N PHE A 50 16.69 -3.76 3.83
CA PHE A 50 16.35 -3.03 5.05
C PHE A 50 17.37 -3.20 6.19
N GLY A 51 18.45 -3.96 6.01
CA GLY A 51 19.46 -4.22 7.05
C GLY A 51 19.02 -5.18 8.16
N GLU A 52 17.73 -5.47 8.26
CA GLU A 52 17.11 -6.31 9.29
C GLU A 52 16.29 -7.44 8.67
N VAL A 53 16.24 -8.59 9.35
CA VAL A 53 15.31 -9.66 8.99
C VAL A 53 13.94 -9.31 9.59
N ARG A 54 13.03 -8.82 8.75
CA ARG A 54 11.63 -8.61 9.12
C ARG A 54 10.78 -9.59 8.30
N ASN A 55 10.27 -10.61 8.98
CA ASN A 55 9.54 -11.72 8.37
C ASN A 55 8.13 -11.35 7.84
N PHE A 56 7.75 -10.06 7.87
CA PHE A 56 6.39 -9.60 7.58
C PHE A 56 6.32 -8.63 6.38
N HIS A 57 7.37 -8.54 5.56
CA HIS A 57 7.31 -7.76 4.33
C HIS A 57 6.70 -8.56 3.17
N LYS A 58 5.81 -7.90 2.43
CA LYS A 58 5.16 -8.44 1.24
C LYS A 58 5.53 -7.61 0.02
N VAL A 59 5.54 -8.25 -1.14
CA VAL A 59 5.68 -7.61 -2.44
C VAL A 59 4.35 -7.72 -3.18
N ILE A 60 3.71 -6.58 -3.37
CA ILE A 60 2.49 -6.43 -4.16
C ILE A 60 2.92 -6.10 -5.58
N ARG A 61 2.39 -6.81 -6.57
CA ARG A 61 2.61 -6.50 -7.99
C ARG A 61 1.28 -6.42 -8.70
N LEU A 62 1.06 -5.30 -9.40
CA LEU A 62 -0.16 -5.01 -10.13
C LEU A 62 0.03 -5.24 -11.63
N ARG A 63 -1.06 -5.62 -12.31
CA ARG A 63 -1.07 -5.82 -13.76
C ARG A 63 -0.98 -4.48 -14.51
N ASN A 64 -1.65 -3.47 -13.97
CA ASN A 64 -1.69 -2.10 -14.49
C ASN A 64 -1.01 -1.16 -13.48
N PRO A 65 -0.49 -0.01 -13.92
CA PRO A 65 0.08 0.97 -13.01
C PRO A 65 -0.99 1.49 -12.04
N TYR A 66 -0.57 1.73 -10.80
CA TYR A 66 -1.36 2.41 -9.78
C TYR A 66 -0.66 3.73 -9.48
N LEU A 67 -1.29 4.84 -9.90
CA LEU A 67 -0.73 6.19 -9.88
C LEU A 67 -1.37 7.09 -8.82
N GLU A 68 -2.41 6.61 -8.15
CA GLU A 68 -3.07 7.35 -7.07
C GLU A 68 -2.25 7.24 -5.78
N SER A 69 -2.25 8.29 -4.95
CA SER A 69 -1.71 8.21 -3.60
C SER A 69 -2.60 7.39 -2.68
N TRP A 70 -1.98 6.72 -1.70
CA TRP A 70 -2.64 5.87 -0.72
C TRP A 70 -1.86 5.89 0.60
N SER A 71 -2.53 5.61 1.71
CA SER A 71 -2.00 5.66 3.08
C SER A 71 -1.52 4.28 3.54
N TYR A 72 -2.35 3.26 3.37
CA TYR A 72 -2.00 1.86 3.66
C TYR A 72 -2.77 0.90 2.73
N ALA A 73 -2.29 -0.34 2.67
CA ALA A 73 -2.93 -1.42 1.94
C ALA A 73 -3.44 -2.46 2.93
N VAL A 74 -4.65 -2.98 2.70
CA VAL A 74 -5.19 -4.12 3.45
C VAL A 74 -5.07 -5.38 2.61
N ILE A 75 -4.43 -6.41 3.19
CA ILE A 75 -4.27 -7.74 2.59
C ILE A 75 -4.63 -8.76 3.65
N SER A 76 -5.64 -9.59 3.40
CA SER A 76 -6.09 -10.62 4.37
C SER A 76 -6.30 -10.05 5.78
N GLU A 77 -7.07 -8.95 5.88
CA GLU A 77 -7.44 -8.28 7.14
C GLU A 77 -6.28 -7.62 7.91
N ARG A 78 -5.09 -7.54 7.32
CA ARG A 78 -3.92 -6.89 7.93
C ARG A 78 -3.53 -5.64 7.17
N GLU A 79 -3.12 -4.62 7.91
CA GLU A 79 -2.68 -3.33 7.36
C GLU A 79 -1.17 -3.34 7.08
N TYR A 80 -0.83 -2.83 5.89
CA TYR A 80 0.54 -2.76 5.42
C TYR A 80 0.86 -1.35 4.94
N THR A 81 2.01 -0.82 5.35
CA THR A 81 2.52 0.49 4.94
C THR A 81 3.55 0.35 3.82
N GLU A 82 3.57 1.28 2.88
CA GLU A 82 4.58 1.30 1.81
C GLU A 82 5.97 1.49 2.40
N LYS A 83 6.91 0.62 2.03
CA LYS A 83 8.35 0.78 2.32
C LYS A 83 9.13 1.18 1.08
N LYS A 84 8.71 0.68 -0.09
CA LYS A 84 9.33 1.02 -1.37
C LYS A 84 8.36 0.84 -2.52
N ALA A 85 8.27 1.82 -3.40
CA ALA A 85 7.58 1.70 -4.68
C ALA A 85 8.55 1.50 -5.84
N SER A 86 8.13 0.72 -6.84
CA SER A 86 8.74 0.65 -8.15
C SER A 86 7.61 0.77 -9.18
N GLN A 87 7.57 1.90 -9.86
CA GLN A 87 6.52 2.21 -10.82
C GLN A 87 7.14 2.37 -12.20
N SER A 88 6.47 1.82 -13.21
CA SER A 88 6.79 1.96 -14.62
C SER A 88 5.52 2.35 -15.38
N ARG A 89 5.66 2.75 -16.64
CA ARG A 89 4.50 3.11 -17.49
C ARG A 89 3.42 2.03 -17.54
N HIS A 90 3.78 0.76 -17.34
CA HIS A 90 2.88 -0.37 -17.55
C HIS A 90 2.60 -1.19 -16.29
N LYS A 91 3.40 -1.07 -15.23
CA LYS A 91 3.31 -1.92 -14.03
C LYS A 91 3.70 -1.14 -12.79
N SER A 92 3.06 -1.48 -11.66
CA SER A 92 3.46 -1.02 -10.34
C SER A 92 3.79 -2.22 -9.44
N SER A 93 4.86 -2.09 -8.69
CA SER A 93 5.26 -3.02 -7.64
C SER A 93 5.53 -2.26 -6.35
N PHE A 94 5.08 -2.79 -5.22
CA PHE A 94 5.23 -2.18 -3.91
C PHE A 94 5.80 -3.21 -2.94
N ILE A 95 6.82 -2.83 -2.20
CA ILE A 95 7.26 -3.54 -1.00
C ILE A 95 6.56 -2.87 0.17
N VAL A 96 5.80 -3.67 0.92
CA VAL A 96 5.01 -3.20 2.05
C VAL A 96 5.38 -3.98 3.32
N GLY A 97 5.29 -3.33 4.47
CA GLY A 97 5.56 -3.95 5.77
C GLY A 97 4.35 -3.84 6.69
N GLU A 98 4.10 -4.89 7.46
CA GLU A 98 3.04 -4.91 8.48
C GLU A 98 3.30 -3.79 9.49
N ASN A 99 2.24 -3.09 9.88
CA ASN A 99 2.31 -2.01 10.87
C ASN A 99 2.26 -2.56 12.30
#